data_AF-A0A948WEI5-F1
#
_entry.id   AF-A0A948WEI5-F1
#
_cell.length_a   1.000
_cell.length_b   1.000
_cell.length_c   1.000
_cell.angle_alpha   90.00
_cell.angle_beta   90.00
_cell.angle_gamma   90.00
#
_symmetry.space_group_name_H-M   'P 1'
#
loop_
_entity.id
_entity.type
_entity.pdbx_description
1 polymer ?
#
loop_
_entity_poly.entity_id
_entity_poly.type
_entity_poly.pdbx_seq_one_letter_code
_entity_poly.pdbx_strand_id
1 'polypeptide(L)'
;MPESPLDLVVLSDLAPHAMKPHPPRLRRMDKEELADYFKELSPSCPVAATWSQSPGPTVVVPFEDIRALRPEGIALKSPAAAELMRLRGLIDGLKKGIIPLSMVKEQLKELKGPQELVLAAQEALSGGADPDPATTPSPGDDARQAPPMPGLPRPSGDPLENLLNMVDIDAPPADPESSAASRGLDRIIRELIGVARSSGNPSSKVMDRLLSDIDDAIGSVLRGILHSSPFQALESSWLGLRFLVRRIDFRSGVRLHVVATPRSDLESALQKTVFPFTDGQREEGRTPVVILDYDFGADDLPTLRKLTEMAAERRVPVITSMTPSILGMRSIEEIHDSAEPTENLPEPEWSQFRETDDSRWLTTAMNRFLLRLPYGPEGDRVKGFTFEENPPEGDPAYLWGRPGWILGVLVAGSFATTGWGTMLTGPGGAVVDDLPVHLTKRRAGDLIQCPLETLLSEQQLLLLSLSGFTTLATGRQSDQIFLITVPTLYKSDHTTASKERHRDARQATLPYQLMLAQITALVDHLYRWIDRRSAAEEIGRTLAKGLQFLIEGPGEPFVEISSGVLRDDPGGSESVALRIIPVGGPLRGLPDIYMEMSITR
;
A
#
# COMPACT_ATOMS: atom_id res chain seq x y z
N MET A 1 6.96 23.36 24.54
CA MET A 1 6.64 22.63 23.29
C MET A 1 6.89 23.59 22.15
N PRO A 2 7.40 23.17 20.98
CA PRO A 2 7.55 24.11 19.88
C PRO A 2 6.17 24.68 19.56
N GLU A 3 6.06 26.01 19.48
CA GLU A 3 4.80 26.71 19.17
C GLU A 3 4.32 26.44 17.72
N SER A 4 5.14 25.76 16.92
CA SER A 4 4.86 25.41 15.53
C SER A 4 4.59 23.91 15.37
N PRO A 5 3.41 23.52 14.85
CA PRO A 5 3.09 22.13 14.56
C PRO A 5 3.85 21.59 13.34
N LEU A 6 3.99 20.26 13.29
CA LEU A 6 4.44 19.52 12.10
C LEU A 6 3.23 19.18 11.23
N ASP A 7 3.26 19.53 9.95
CA ASP A 7 2.25 19.12 8.98
C ASP A 7 2.73 17.91 8.17
N LEU A 8 1.96 16.83 8.21
CA LEU A 8 2.08 15.72 7.29
C LEU A 8 0.98 15.87 6.23
N VAL A 9 1.36 15.85 4.95
CA VAL A 9 0.42 15.91 3.83
C VAL A 9 0.49 14.60 3.05
N VAL A 10 -0.60 13.86 3.02
CA VAL A 10 -0.71 12.57 2.35
C VAL A 10 -1.54 12.71 1.09
N LEU A 11 -1.01 12.25 -0.04
CA LEU A 11 -1.74 12.08 -1.29
C LEU A 11 -1.94 10.59 -1.51
N SER A 12 -3.19 10.16 -1.67
CA SER A 12 -3.54 8.74 -1.82
C SER A 12 -4.77 8.59 -2.72
N ASP A 13 -4.84 7.49 -3.47
CA ASP A 13 -6.03 7.13 -4.22
C ASP A 13 -7.04 6.42 -3.32
N LEU A 14 -7.84 7.22 -2.62
CA LEU A 14 -8.82 6.74 -1.65
C LEU A 14 -10.18 6.38 -2.26
N ALA A 15 -10.39 6.68 -3.55
CA ALA A 15 -11.66 6.42 -4.23
C ALA A 15 -11.48 6.17 -5.74
N PRO A 16 -10.67 5.16 -6.14
CA PRO A 16 -10.25 4.95 -7.54
C PRO A 16 -11.41 4.70 -8.50
N HIS A 17 -12.52 4.15 -8.02
CA HIS A 17 -13.70 3.85 -8.81
C HIS A 17 -14.94 4.59 -8.31
N ALA A 18 -14.77 5.76 -7.69
CA ALA A 18 -15.88 6.58 -7.23
C ALA A 18 -16.86 6.87 -8.38
N MET A 19 -18.16 6.71 -8.09
CA MET A 19 -19.22 7.00 -9.07
C MET A 19 -19.30 8.50 -9.43
N LYS A 20 -18.71 9.37 -8.59
CA LYS A 20 -18.61 10.80 -8.82
C LYS A 20 -17.16 11.24 -8.66
N PRO A 21 -16.64 12.08 -9.56
CA PRO A 21 -15.30 12.63 -9.39
C PRO A 21 -15.29 13.56 -8.17
N HIS A 22 -14.30 13.36 -7.30
CA HIS A 22 -14.03 14.24 -6.18
C HIS A 22 -12.82 15.11 -6.53
N PRO A 23 -12.97 16.45 -6.64
CA PRO A 23 -11.82 17.30 -6.89
C PRO A 23 -10.83 17.19 -5.72
N PRO A 24 -9.52 17.18 -5.99
CA PRO A 24 -8.52 17.10 -4.93
C PRO A 24 -8.68 18.30 -4.00
N ARG A 25 -8.86 18.02 -2.71
CA ARG A 25 -9.00 19.02 -1.66
C ARG A 25 -8.19 18.60 -0.45
N LEU A 26 -7.53 19.56 0.16
CA LEU A 26 -6.82 19.36 1.41
C LEU A 26 -7.83 19.22 2.55
N ARG A 27 -7.87 18.04 3.17
CA ARG A 27 -8.73 17.74 4.31
C ARG A 27 -7.86 17.49 5.53
N ARG A 28 -8.04 18.27 6.59
CA ARG A 28 -7.45 17.92 7.89
C ARG A 28 -8.03 16.58 8.35
N MET A 29 -7.21 15.77 8.99
CA MET A 29 -7.56 14.43 9.41
C MET A 29 -7.14 14.18 10.85
N ASP A 30 -8.05 13.63 11.63
CA ASP A 30 -7.78 13.06 12.96
C ASP A 30 -8.50 11.72 13.15
N LYS A 31 -8.58 11.26 14.41
CA LYS A 31 -9.20 9.96 14.75
C LYS A 31 -10.72 9.95 14.61
N GLU A 32 -11.37 11.10 14.68
CA GLU A 32 -12.83 11.25 14.60
C GLU A 32 -13.28 11.49 13.15
N GLU A 33 -12.49 12.24 12.38
CA GLU A 33 -12.81 12.62 11.00
C GLU A 33 -12.69 11.47 9.98
N LEU A 34 -11.94 10.40 10.29
CA LEU A 34 -11.67 9.31 9.35
C LEU A 34 -12.95 8.63 8.82
N ALA A 35 -13.92 8.37 9.70
CA ALA A 35 -15.16 7.71 9.33
C ALA A 35 -16.06 8.61 8.46
N ASP A 36 -16.12 9.90 8.80
CA ASP A 36 -16.87 10.89 8.03
C ASP A 36 -16.26 11.10 6.64
N TYR A 37 -14.92 11.11 6.55
CA TYR A 37 -14.24 11.23 5.26
C TYR A 37 -14.44 10.02 4.36
N PHE A 38 -14.42 8.81 4.93
CA PHE A 38 -14.76 7.59 4.18
C PHE A 38 -16.18 7.68 3.60
N LYS A 39 -17.13 8.11 4.42
CA LYS A 39 -18.52 8.28 4.00
C LYS A 39 -18.70 9.38 2.95
N GLU A 40 -17.96 10.48 3.07
CA GLU A 40 -17.96 11.59 2.10
C GLU A 40 -17.46 11.16 0.72
N LEU A 41 -16.35 10.41 0.68
CA LEU A 41 -15.77 9.88 -0.55
C LEU A 41 -16.59 8.72 -1.13
N SER A 42 -17.30 7.97 -0.29
CA SER A 42 -18.13 6.82 -0.67
C SER A 42 -17.42 5.89 -1.67
N PRO A 43 -16.23 5.37 -1.32
CA PRO A 43 -15.41 4.60 -2.25
C PRO A 43 -16.15 3.37 -2.77
N SER A 44 -15.82 2.97 -3.99
CA SER A 44 -16.42 1.82 -4.63
C SER A 44 -15.39 0.93 -5.29
N CYS A 45 -15.75 -0.34 -5.49
CA CYS A 45 -14.92 -1.33 -6.17
C CYS A 45 -15.74 -2.08 -7.21
N PRO A 46 -15.21 -2.37 -8.41
CA PRO A 46 -15.83 -3.31 -9.33
C PRO A 46 -15.76 -4.73 -8.75
N VAL A 47 -16.88 -5.46 -8.86
CA VAL A 47 -17.05 -6.81 -8.31
C VAL A 47 -17.79 -7.66 -9.35
N ALA A 48 -17.55 -8.96 -9.41
CA ALA A 48 -18.31 -9.85 -10.27
C ALA A 48 -19.82 -9.82 -9.90
N ALA A 49 -20.69 -9.65 -10.90
CA ALA A 49 -22.14 -9.56 -10.69
C ALA A 49 -22.77 -10.93 -10.42
N THR A 50 -22.20 -11.98 -10.99
CA THR A 50 -22.65 -13.36 -10.83
C THR A 50 -21.46 -14.24 -10.47
N TRP A 51 -21.73 -15.29 -9.69
CA TRP A 51 -20.72 -16.27 -9.30
C TRP A 51 -20.52 -17.37 -10.35
N SER A 52 -21.33 -17.42 -11.42
CA SER A 52 -21.42 -18.58 -12.33
C SER A 52 -20.76 -18.40 -13.70
N GLN A 53 -20.21 -17.23 -14.03
CA GLN A 53 -19.54 -17.00 -15.32
C GLN A 53 -18.29 -16.13 -15.11
N SER A 54 -17.14 -16.65 -15.56
CA SER A 54 -15.92 -15.86 -15.78
C SER A 54 -15.52 -15.97 -17.25
N PRO A 55 -15.42 -14.85 -18.00
CA PRO A 55 -15.69 -13.46 -17.58
C PRO A 55 -17.20 -13.17 -17.53
N GLY A 56 -17.71 -12.77 -16.37
CA GLY A 56 -19.09 -12.33 -16.17
C GLY A 56 -19.21 -10.80 -16.10
N PRO A 57 -20.43 -10.24 -16.16
CA PRO A 57 -20.63 -8.79 -15.99
C PRO A 57 -20.13 -8.35 -14.61
N THR A 58 -19.51 -7.16 -14.53
CA THR A 58 -19.07 -6.55 -13.26
C THR A 58 -20.05 -5.48 -12.80
N VAL A 59 -20.23 -5.36 -11.49
CA VAL A 59 -21.04 -4.33 -10.84
C VAL A 59 -20.15 -3.55 -9.88
N VAL A 60 -20.26 -2.23 -9.91
CA VAL A 60 -19.53 -1.34 -9.02
C VAL A 60 -20.29 -1.25 -7.69
N VAL A 61 -19.63 -1.67 -6.61
CA VAL A 61 -20.21 -1.74 -5.27
C VAL A 61 -19.64 -0.60 -4.42
N PRO A 62 -20.49 0.31 -3.89
CA PRO A 62 -20.06 1.36 -2.96
C PRO A 62 -20.02 0.87 -1.51
N PHE A 63 -19.08 1.42 -0.75
CA PHE A 63 -18.89 1.16 0.68
C PHE A 63 -19.22 2.42 1.48
N GLU A 64 -20.00 2.26 2.55
CA GLU A 64 -20.47 3.37 3.40
C GLU A 64 -19.63 3.54 4.68
N ASP A 65 -18.90 2.51 5.08
CA ASP A 65 -18.06 2.46 6.28
C ASP A 65 -16.81 1.62 5.96
N ILE A 66 -15.66 1.98 6.53
CA ILE A 66 -14.42 1.22 6.43
C ILE A 66 -14.58 -0.24 6.89
N ARG A 67 -15.50 -0.52 7.83
CA ARG A 67 -15.84 -1.88 8.26
C ARG A 67 -16.51 -2.71 7.17
N ALA A 68 -17.12 -2.05 6.17
CA ALA A 68 -17.74 -2.72 5.05
C ALA A 68 -16.72 -3.33 4.08
N LEU A 69 -15.42 -2.98 4.21
CA LEU A 69 -14.32 -3.63 3.49
C LEU A 69 -13.98 -5.02 4.06
N ARG A 70 -14.59 -5.42 5.19
CA ARG A 70 -14.42 -6.79 5.73
C ARG A 70 -15.27 -7.80 4.95
N PRO A 71 -14.96 -9.12 5.03
CA PRO A 71 -15.70 -10.16 4.32
C PRO A 71 -17.21 -10.14 4.58
N GLU A 72 -17.64 -9.81 5.81
CA GLU A 72 -19.07 -9.72 6.13
C GLU A 72 -19.77 -8.56 5.39
N GLY A 73 -19.08 -7.43 5.27
CA GLY A 73 -19.59 -6.26 4.55
C GLY A 73 -19.64 -6.50 3.04
N ILE A 74 -18.58 -7.10 2.49
CA ILE A 74 -18.50 -7.47 1.07
C ILE A 74 -19.58 -8.49 0.73
N ALA A 75 -19.79 -9.52 1.57
CA ALA A 75 -20.79 -10.56 1.34
C ALA A 75 -22.22 -10.01 1.25
N LEU A 76 -22.52 -8.94 2.00
CA LEU A 76 -23.83 -8.28 1.97
C LEU A 76 -24.03 -7.39 0.74
N LYS A 77 -22.96 -6.79 0.23
CA LYS A 77 -23.00 -5.78 -0.83
C LYS A 77 -22.77 -6.37 -2.23
N SER A 78 -22.00 -7.45 -2.35
CA SER A 78 -21.78 -8.17 -3.60
C SER A 78 -23.05 -8.95 -3.99
N PRO A 79 -23.64 -8.73 -5.18
CA PRO A 79 -24.84 -9.45 -5.61
C PRO A 79 -24.66 -10.97 -5.56
N ALA A 80 -23.51 -11.45 -6.04
CA ALA A 80 -23.18 -12.86 -6.09
C ALA A 80 -23.10 -13.50 -4.69
N ALA A 81 -22.41 -12.85 -3.74
CA ALA A 81 -22.30 -13.37 -2.38
C ALA A 81 -23.59 -13.20 -1.57
N ALA A 82 -24.37 -12.14 -1.83
CA ALA A 82 -25.63 -11.88 -1.15
C ALA A 82 -26.69 -12.95 -1.45
N GLU A 83 -26.73 -13.46 -2.68
CA GLU A 83 -27.61 -14.59 -3.05
C GLU A 83 -27.26 -15.87 -2.27
N LEU A 84 -25.97 -16.21 -2.22
CA LEU A 84 -25.49 -17.37 -1.45
C LEU A 84 -25.76 -17.21 0.05
N MET A 85 -25.61 -16.00 0.58
CA MET A 85 -25.91 -15.69 1.98
C MET A 85 -27.40 -15.84 2.32
N ARG A 86 -28.30 -15.45 1.40
CA ARG A 86 -29.75 -15.69 1.56
C ARG A 86 -30.05 -17.18 1.57
N LEU A 87 -29.49 -17.94 0.63
CA LEU A 87 -29.65 -19.39 0.56
C LEU A 87 -29.17 -20.07 1.86
N ARG A 88 -28.01 -19.67 2.37
CA ARG A 88 -27.48 -20.14 3.65
C ARG A 88 -28.45 -19.89 4.80
N GLY A 89 -29.01 -18.68 4.89
CA GLY A 89 -29.98 -18.30 5.92
C GLY A 89 -31.26 -19.14 5.88
N LEU A 90 -31.75 -19.48 4.68
CA LEU A 90 -32.89 -20.38 4.51
C LEU A 90 -32.60 -21.79 5.03
N ILE A 91 -31.43 -22.34 4.72
CA ILE A 91 -31.02 -23.69 5.13
C ILE A 91 -30.77 -23.74 6.64
N ASP A 92 -30.11 -22.74 7.21
CA ASP A 92 -29.93 -22.65 8.67
C ASP A 92 -31.28 -22.50 9.40
N GLY A 93 -32.20 -21.71 8.85
CA GLY A 93 -33.56 -21.57 9.36
C GLY A 93 -34.36 -22.88 9.28
N LEU A 94 -34.22 -23.65 8.21
CA LEU A 94 -34.81 -24.98 8.05
C LEU A 94 -34.22 -25.97 9.07
N LYS A 95 -32.90 -25.97 9.26
CA LYS A 95 -32.21 -26.80 10.25
C LYS A 95 -32.69 -26.51 11.68
N LYS A 96 -32.92 -25.23 12.01
CA LYS A 96 -33.44 -24.78 13.31
C LYS A 96 -34.95 -25.00 13.47
N GLY A 97 -35.65 -25.46 12.43
CA GLY A 97 -37.11 -25.63 12.45
C GLY A 97 -37.90 -24.32 12.47
N ILE A 98 -37.24 -23.19 12.18
CA ILE A 98 -37.85 -21.86 12.15
C ILE A 98 -38.61 -21.65 10.83
N ILE A 99 -38.07 -22.18 9.73
CA ILE A 99 -38.59 -21.99 8.38
C ILE A 99 -39.11 -23.34 7.85
N PRO A 100 -40.35 -23.42 7.32
CA PRO A 100 -40.87 -24.65 6.75
C PRO A 100 -40.23 -24.94 5.38
N LEU A 101 -40.08 -26.22 5.05
CA LEU A 101 -39.49 -26.69 3.80
C LEU A 101 -40.21 -26.13 2.54
N SER A 102 -41.51 -25.83 2.63
CA SER A 102 -42.29 -25.22 1.54
C SER A 102 -41.76 -23.85 1.13
N MET A 103 -41.40 -23.01 2.10
CA MET A 103 -40.87 -21.66 1.87
C MET A 103 -39.47 -21.72 1.23
N VAL A 104 -38.64 -22.68 1.66
CA VAL A 104 -37.33 -22.94 1.05
C VAL A 104 -37.49 -23.38 -0.41
N LYS A 105 -38.45 -24.27 -0.71
CA LYS A 105 -38.75 -24.72 -2.08
C LYS A 105 -39.23 -23.59 -2.98
N GLU A 106 -40.00 -22.64 -2.45
CA GLU A 106 -40.51 -21.50 -3.22
C GLU A 106 -39.38 -20.50 -3.55
N GLN A 107 -38.54 -20.16 -2.57
CA GLN A 107 -37.38 -19.28 -2.78
C GLN A 107 -36.32 -19.91 -3.68
N LEU A 108 -36.15 -21.23 -3.66
CA LEU A 108 -35.28 -21.96 -4.59
C LEU A 108 -35.71 -21.79 -6.06
N LYS A 109 -37.01 -21.62 -6.33
CA LYS A 109 -37.53 -21.34 -7.68
C LYS A 109 -37.25 -19.90 -8.14
N GLU A 110 -37.07 -18.97 -7.20
CA GLU A 110 -36.82 -17.55 -7.47
C GLU A 110 -35.33 -17.20 -7.61
N LEU A 111 -34.43 -18.12 -7.24
CA LEU A 111 -32.98 -17.93 -7.42
C LEU A 111 -32.66 -17.74 -8.90
N LYS A 112 -32.14 -16.56 -9.24
CA LYS A 112 -31.61 -16.22 -10.57
C LYS A 112 -30.18 -16.77 -10.77
N GLY A 113 -29.94 -18.01 -10.35
CA GLY A 113 -28.72 -18.75 -10.68
C GLY A 113 -28.74 -19.27 -12.13
N PRO A 114 -27.61 -19.79 -12.65
CA PRO A 114 -27.46 -20.22 -14.04
C PRO A 114 -28.66 -21.05 -14.53
N GLN A 115 -29.00 -20.91 -15.81
CA GLN A 115 -30.16 -21.60 -16.41
C GLN A 115 -30.18 -23.11 -16.13
N GLU A 116 -29.03 -23.74 -15.86
CA GLU A 116 -28.89 -25.14 -15.41
C GLU A 116 -29.48 -25.43 -14.02
N LEU A 117 -29.39 -24.50 -13.07
CA LEU A 117 -30.01 -24.58 -11.73
C LEU A 117 -31.54 -24.55 -11.84
N VAL A 118 -32.03 -23.66 -12.69
CA VAL A 118 -33.46 -23.48 -12.95
C VAL A 118 -33.99 -24.69 -13.74
N LEU A 119 -33.26 -25.18 -14.75
CA LEU A 119 -33.65 -26.33 -15.56
C LEU A 119 -33.62 -27.63 -14.75
N ALA A 120 -32.56 -27.89 -13.98
CA ALA A 120 -32.44 -29.08 -13.14
C ALA A 120 -33.42 -29.07 -11.97
N ALA A 121 -33.68 -27.91 -11.35
CA ALA A 121 -34.73 -27.78 -10.33
C ALA A 121 -36.13 -27.94 -10.95
N GLN A 122 -36.38 -27.39 -12.15
CA GLN A 122 -37.66 -27.54 -12.86
C GLN A 122 -37.91 -28.98 -13.30
N GLU A 123 -36.93 -29.69 -13.87
CA GLU A 123 -37.02 -31.11 -14.22
C GLU A 123 -37.21 -32.00 -12.99
N ALA A 124 -36.52 -31.68 -11.88
CA ALA A 124 -36.68 -32.38 -10.62
C ALA A 124 -38.03 -32.16 -9.92
N LEU A 125 -38.62 -30.99 -10.08
CA LEU A 125 -39.92 -30.63 -9.50
C LEU A 125 -41.10 -31.06 -10.39
N SER A 126 -40.87 -31.37 -11.66
CA SER A 126 -41.90 -31.80 -12.63
C SER A 126 -42.04 -33.32 -12.76
N GLY A 127 -41.31 -34.12 -11.98
CA GLY A 127 -41.54 -35.56 -11.84
C GLY A 127 -41.06 -36.40 -13.04
N GLY A 128 -40.01 -35.98 -13.73
CA GLY A 128 -39.38 -36.76 -14.81
C GLY A 128 -38.64 -38.00 -14.28
N ALA A 129 -38.87 -39.14 -14.94
CA ALA A 129 -38.47 -40.49 -14.57
C ALA A 129 -36.96 -40.69 -14.29
N ASP A 130 -36.67 -41.62 -13.37
CA ASP A 130 -35.34 -42.13 -13.03
C ASP A 130 -34.53 -42.59 -14.26
N PRO A 131 -33.20 -42.40 -14.27
CA PRO A 131 -32.30 -43.35 -14.90
C PRO A 131 -32.10 -44.55 -13.96
N ASP A 132 -32.55 -45.71 -14.42
CA ASP A 132 -32.54 -47.04 -13.80
C ASP A 132 -31.21 -47.39 -13.06
N PRO A 133 -31.23 -47.89 -11.80
CA PRO A 133 -30.03 -48.22 -11.02
C PRO A 133 -29.49 -49.63 -11.35
N ALA A 134 -29.35 -49.96 -12.62
CA ALA A 134 -28.95 -51.30 -13.07
C ALA A 134 -27.72 -51.27 -13.97
N THR A 135 -26.59 -50.75 -13.49
CA THR A 135 -25.25 -51.26 -13.87
C THR A 135 -24.15 -50.68 -12.99
N THR A 136 -23.85 -51.36 -11.89
CA THR A 136 -22.51 -51.31 -11.27
C THR A 136 -21.85 -52.67 -11.55
N PRO A 137 -20.69 -52.74 -12.23
CA PRO A 137 -19.82 -53.90 -12.12
C PRO A 137 -18.86 -53.71 -10.95
N SER A 138 -18.80 -54.71 -10.06
CA SER A 138 -17.74 -54.88 -9.07
C SER A 138 -16.39 -55.27 -9.71
N PRO A 139 -15.27 -55.09 -9.00
CA PRO A 139 -13.92 -55.28 -9.54
C PRO A 139 -13.43 -56.73 -9.45
N GLY A 140 -12.74 -57.22 -10.48
CA GLY A 140 -11.96 -58.47 -10.41
C GLY A 140 -11.61 -59.09 -11.76
N ASP A 141 -10.30 -59.14 -12.03
CA ASP A 141 -9.52 -60.07 -12.88
C ASP A 141 -10.01 -60.42 -14.30
N ASP A 142 -9.30 -59.91 -15.32
CA ASP A 142 -8.44 -60.78 -16.14
C ASP A 142 -7.55 -60.01 -17.12
N ALA A 143 -6.35 -60.55 -17.30
CA ALA A 143 -5.29 -60.00 -18.11
C ALA A 143 -5.41 -60.32 -19.62
N ARG A 144 -4.74 -59.48 -20.42
CA ARG A 144 -4.18 -59.70 -21.78
C ARG A 144 -5.03 -59.26 -22.99
N GLN A 145 -4.28 -58.60 -23.89
CA GLN A 145 -4.51 -58.32 -25.32
C GLN A 145 -5.10 -56.97 -25.69
N ALA A 146 -4.23 -56.09 -26.19
CA ALA A 146 -4.56 -54.92 -26.99
C ALA A 146 -4.41 -55.23 -28.49
N PRO A 147 -5.38 -54.83 -29.33
CA PRO A 147 -5.15 -54.49 -30.74
C PRO A 147 -5.59 -53.04 -31.08
N PRO A 148 -5.26 -52.52 -32.28
CA PRO A 148 -4.62 -51.20 -32.41
C PRO A 148 -5.54 -50.04 -32.84
N MET A 149 -5.04 -48.82 -32.62
CA MET A 149 -5.63 -47.54 -33.04
C MET A 149 -5.56 -47.33 -34.57
N PRO A 150 -6.61 -46.78 -35.22
CA PRO A 150 -6.50 -46.18 -36.55
C PRO A 150 -5.98 -44.73 -36.46
N GLY A 151 -5.09 -44.37 -37.39
CA GLY A 151 -4.31 -43.13 -37.36
C GLY A 151 -5.03 -41.85 -37.81
N LEU A 152 -4.47 -40.72 -37.37
CA LEU A 152 -4.82 -39.37 -37.84
C LEU A 152 -4.23 -39.06 -39.24
N PRO A 153 -4.91 -38.23 -40.05
CA PRO A 153 -4.34 -37.67 -41.26
C PRO A 153 -3.36 -36.54 -40.94
N ARG A 154 -2.21 -36.53 -41.62
CA ARG A 154 -1.25 -35.42 -41.61
C ARG A 154 -1.68 -34.33 -42.60
N PRO A 155 -1.61 -33.04 -42.27
CA PRO A 155 -1.48 -31.99 -43.26
C PRO A 155 0.01 -31.71 -43.56
N SER A 156 0.29 -31.57 -44.85
CA SER A 156 1.53 -31.08 -45.44
C SER A 156 1.48 -29.54 -45.55
N GLY A 157 2.47 -28.84 -45.02
CA GLY A 157 2.64 -27.38 -45.13
C GLY A 157 3.80 -26.85 -44.27
N ASP A 158 4.45 -25.78 -44.71
CA ASP A 158 5.79 -25.27 -44.32
C ASP A 158 5.99 -24.91 -42.83
N PRO A 159 7.17 -25.14 -42.21
CA PRO A 159 7.40 -24.96 -40.76
C PRO A 159 7.51 -23.50 -40.28
N LEU A 160 7.63 -22.52 -41.19
CA LEU A 160 7.87 -21.12 -40.83
C LEU A 160 6.60 -20.27 -40.74
N GLU A 161 5.51 -20.66 -41.40
CA GLU A 161 4.20 -19.97 -41.26
C GLU A 161 3.48 -20.33 -39.95
N ASN A 162 3.75 -21.51 -39.37
CA ASN A 162 3.18 -21.91 -38.08
C ASN A 162 3.86 -21.24 -36.86
N LEU A 163 5.02 -20.59 -37.05
CA LEU A 163 5.69 -19.81 -35.99
C LEU A 163 5.25 -18.34 -35.94
N LEU A 164 4.53 -17.85 -36.95
CA LEU A 164 4.07 -16.46 -37.04
C LEU A 164 2.59 -16.26 -36.66
N ASN A 165 1.82 -17.35 -36.50
CA ASN A 165 0.42 -17.32 -36.05
C ASN A 165 0.24 -17.61 -34.55
N MET A 166 1.32 -17.56 -33.75
CA MET A 166 1.28 -17.76 -32.30
C MET A 166 1.60 -16.46 -31.54
N VAL A 167 1.00 -15.36 -32.01
CA VAL A 167 0.94 -14.08 -31.30
C VAL A 167 -0.51 -13.58 -31.38
N ASP A 168 -1.41 -14.27 -30.70
CA ASP A 168 -2.58 -13.62 -30.12
C ASP A 168 -2.28 -13.43 -28.64
N ILE A 169 -1.87 -12.20 -28.34
CA ILE A 169 -1.79 -11.60 -27.02
C ILE A 169 -3.25 -11.33 -26.58
N ASP A 170 -3.52 -11.54 -25.28
CA ASP A 170 -4.77 -11.23 -24.55
C ASP A 170 -5.89 -12.30 -24.48
N ALA A 171 -5.55 -13.49 -23.96
CA ALA A 171 -6.50 -14.25 -23.15
C ALA A 171 -5.81 -14.71 -21.85
N PRO A 172 -6.31 -14.35 -20.65
CA PRO A 172 -5.75 -14.86 -19.41
C PRO A 172 -5.93 -16.39 -19.36
N PRO A 173 -4.96 -17.15 -18.80
CA PRO A 173 -5.14 -18.57 -18.57
C PRO A 173 -6.37 -18.78 -17.68
N ALA A 174 -7.23 -19.74 -18.03
CA ALA A 174 -8.41 -20.04 -17.23
C ALA A 174 -8.01 -20.41 -15.79
N ASP A 175 -8.47 -19.64 -14.81
CA ASP A 175 -8.11 -19.82 -13.41
C ASP A 175 -8.55 -21.21 -12.90
N PRO A 176 -7.63 -22.00 -12.31
CA PRO A 176 -7.97 -23.32 -11.75
C PRO A 176 -9.03 -23.23 -10.64
N GLU A 177 -9.11 -22.10 -9.93
CA GLU A 177 -10.13 -21.81 -8.91
C GLU A 177 -11.55 -21.74 -9.47
N SER A 178 -11.72 -21.21 -10.69
CA SER A 178 -13.02 -21.15 -11.37
C SER A 178 -13.58 -22.56 -11.63
N SER A 179 -12.70 -23.52 -11.94
CA SER A 179 -13.08 -24.93 -12.15
C SER A 179 -13.47 -25.66 -10.85
N ALA A 180 -12.83 -25.31 -9.72
CA ALA A 180 -13.13 -25.89 -8.41
C ALA A 180 -14.45 -25.33 -7.86
N ALA A 181 -14.66 -24.01 -7.99
CA ALA A 181 -15.92 -23.34 -7.66
C ALA A 181 -17.10 -23.96 -8.43
N SER A 182 -16.92 -24.24 -9.72
CA SER A 182 -17.96 -24.83 -10.58
C SER A 182 -18.32 -26.27 -10.17
N ARG A 183 -17.34 -27.10 -9.77
CA ARG A 183 -17.59 -28.47 -9.28
C ARG A 183 -18.27 -28.52 -7.91
N GLY A 184 -17.90 -27.62 -6.99
CA GLY A 184 -18.59 -27.48 -5.70
C GLY A 184 -20.05 -27.09 -5.89
N LEU A 185 -20.31 -26.32 -6.92
CA LEU A 185 -21.64 -25.86 -7.27
C LEU A 185 -22.57 -26.96 -7.77
N ASP A 186 -22.13 -27.80 -8.70
CA ASP A 186 -22.89 -28.96 -9.18
C ASP A 186 -23.29 -29.91 -8.04
N ARG A 187 -22.48 -29.94 -6.98
CA ARG A 187 -22.77 -30.70 -5.78
C ARG A 187 -23.84 -30.04 -4.92
N ILE A 188 -23.72 -28.74 -4.62
CA ILE A 188 -24.74 -27.95 -3.91
C ILE A 188 -26.10 -28.10 -4.59
N ILE A 189 -26.12 -28.00 -5.93
CA ILE A 189 -27.31 -28.15 -6.76
C ILE A 189 -27.93 -29.54 -6.58
N ARG A 190 -27.15 -30.61 -6.71
CA ARG A 190 -27.64 -31.99 -6.56
C ARG A 190 -28.18 -32.27 -5.15
N GLU A 191 -27.51 -31.79 -4.11
CA GLU A 191 -27.96 -31.99 -2.73
C GLU A 191 -29.24 -31.17 -2.43
N LEU A 192 -29.34 -29.93 -2.92
CA LEU A 192 -30.57 -29.13 -2.83
C LEU A 192 -31.74 -29.78 -3.55
N ILE A 193 -31.51 -30.37 -4.73
CA ILE A 193 -32.51 -31.14 -5.46
C ILE A 193 -32.94 -32.37 -4.64
N GLY A 194 -32.00 -33.09 -4.03
CA GLY A 194 -32.30 -34.22 -3.13
C GLY A 194 -33.16 -33.81 -1.94
N VAL A 195 -32.85 -32.66 -1.31
CA VAL A 195 -33.64 -32.07 -0.23
C VAL A 195 -35.03 -31.65 -0.72
N ALA A 196 -35.12 -31.03 -1.89
CA ALA A 196 -36.39 -30.60 -2.47
C ALA A 196 -37.31 -31.77 -2.85
N ARG A 197 -36.74 -32.91 -3.26
CA ARG A 197 -37.50 -34.14 -3.56
C ARG A 197 -37.95 -34.90 -2.32
N SER A 198 -37.35 -34.64 -1.15
CA SER A 198 -37.73 -35.31 0.09
C SER A 198 -39.14 -34.89 0.57
N SER A 199 -39.91 -35.87 1.05
CA SER A 199 -41.25 -35.67 1.63
C SER A 199 -41.23 -35.37 3.13
N GLY A 200 -40.06 -35.49 3.78
CA GLY A 200 -39.86 -35.24 5.21
C GLY A 200 -38.69 -34.28 5.47
N ASN A 201 -38.47 -33.90 6.74
CA ASN A 201 -37.37 -33.00 7.08
C ASN A 201 -36.01 -33.66 6.77
N PRO A 202 -35.10 -32.97 6.06
CA PRO A 202 -33.76 -33.48 5.78
C PRO A 202 -33.00 -33.78 7.07
N SER A 203 -32.11 -34.79 7.03
CA SER A 203 -31.26 -35.09 8.19
C SER A 203 -30.31 -33.93 8.51
N SER A 204 -30.03 -33.69 9.79
CA SER A 204 -29.09 -32.63 10.22
C SER A 204 -27.75 -32.74 9.50
N LYS A 205 -27.24 -33.96 9.28
CA LYS A 205 -25.94 -34.19 8.60
C LYS A 205 -25.93 -33.70 7.16
N VAL A 206 -27.04 -33.81 6.43
CA VAL A 206 -27.17 -33.29 5.06
C VAL A 206 -27.22 -31.77 5.08
N MET A 207 -27.96 -31.19 6.03
CA MET A 207 -28.01 -29.74 6.22
C MET A 207 -26.64 -29.15 6.59
N ASP A 208 -25.89 -29.83 7.46
CA ASP A 208 -24.53 -29.44 7.86
C ASP A 208 -23.55 -29.45 6.69
N ARG A 209 -23.61 -30.48 5.84
CA ARG A 209 -22.81 -30.54 4.60
C ARG A 209 -23.19 -29.44 3.63
N LEU A 210 -24.49 -29.22 3.41
CA LEU A 210 -24.96 -28.19 2.50
C LEU A 210 -24.57 -26.78 2.97
N LEU A 211 -24.62 -26.52 4.29
CA LEU A 211 -24.11 -25.26 4.86
C LEU A 211 -22.60 -25.11 4.66
N SER A 212 -21.83 -26.19 4.81
CA SER A 212 -20.39 -26.18 4.53
C SER A 212 -20.11 -25.87 3.07
N ASP A 213 -20.78 -26.55 2.13
CA ASP A 213 -20.57 -26.34 0.70
C ASP A 213 -20.94 -24.90 0.29
N ILE A 214 -21.98 -24.31 0.89
CA ILE A 214 -22.35 -22.90 0.67
C ILE A 214 -21.32 -21.95 1.28
N ASP A 215 -20.80 -22.22 2.48
CA ASP A 215 -19.73 -21.43 3.10
C ASP A 215 -18.48 -21.45 2.22
N ASP A 216 -18.13 -22.60 1.63
CA ASP A 216 -17.03 -22.74 0.68
C ASP A 216 -17.25 -21.93 -0.61
N ALA A 217 -18.47 -21.96 -1.16
CA ALA A 217 -18.84 -21.18 -2.34
C ALA A 217 -18.80 -19.67 -2.07
N ILE A 218 -19.32 -19.22 -0.92
CA ILE A 218 -19.19 -17.83 -0.46
C ILE A 218 -17.71 -17.47 -0.33
N GLY A 219 -16.92 -18.36 0.27
CA GLY A 219 -15.49 -18.16 0.43
C GLY A 219 -14.74 -17.98 -0.89
N SER A 220 -15.08 -18.77 -1.91
CA SER A 220 -14.48 -18.63 -3.24
C SER A 220 -14.78 -17.26 -3.87
N VAL A 221 -16.03 -16.79 -3.79
CA VAL A 221 -16.41 -15.47 -4.30
C VAL A 221 -15.66 -14.37 -3.54
N LEU A 222 -15.60 -14.46 -2.21
CA LEU A 222 -14.96 -13.45 -1.39
C LEU A 222 -13.44 -13.39 -1.62
N ARG A 223 -12.75 -14.52 -1.73
CA ARG A 223 -11.31 -14.54 -2.06
C ARG A 223 -11.05 -13.85 -3.41
N GLY A 224 -11.82 -14.18 -4.45
CA GLY A 224 -11.69 -13.52 -5.75
C GLY A 224 -11.88 -12.01 -5.70
N ILE A 225 -12.71 -11.50 -4.78
CA ILE A 225 -12.89 -10.05 -4.56
C ILE A 225 -11.72 -9.48 -3.75
N LEU A 226 -11.41 -10.08 -2.59
CA LEU A 226 -10.38 -9.62 -1.66
C LEU A 226 -8.99 -9.58 -2.29
N HIS A 227 -8.71 -10.49 -3.23
CA HIS A 227 -7.41 -10.60 -3.91
C HIS A 227 -7.40 -9.93 -5.28
N SER A 228 -8.49 -9.27 -5.67
CA SER A 228 -8.50 -8.45 -6.87
C SER A 228 -7.65 -7.19 -6.70
N SER A 229 -6.85 -6.84 -7.71
CA SER A 229 -5.99 -5.65 -7.68
C SER A 229 -6.76 -4.34 -7.35
N PRO A 230 -7.95 -4.07 -7.96
CA PRO A 230 -8.76 -2.90 -7.60
C PRO A 230 -9.14 -2.85 -6.12
N PHE A 231 -9.54 -3.98 -5.54
CA PHE A 231 -9.96 -4.04 -4.14
C PHE A 231 -8.77 -3.91 -3.20
N GLN A 232 -7.65 -4.61 -3.47
CA GLN A 232 -6.44 -4.51 -2.64
C GLN A 232 -5.84 -3.11 -2.66
N ALA A 233 -5.87 -2.42 -3.80
CA ALA A 233 -5.42 -1.03 -3.88
C ALA A 233 -6.28 -0.13 -2.99
N LEU A 234 -7.61 -0.27 -3.02
CA LEU A 234 -8.52 0.47 -2.16
C LEU A 234 -8.33 0.12 -0.68
N GLU A 235 -8.30 -1.17 -0.34
CA GLU A 235 -8.17 -1.66 1.04
C GLU A 235 -6.82 -1.22 1.64
N SER A 236 -5.72 -1.37 0.89
CA SER A 236 -4.38 -0.99 1.35
C SER A 236 -4.26 0.51 1.63
N SER A 237 -4.80 1.37 0.76
CA SER A 237 -4.78 2.83 0.94
C SER A 237 -5.57 3.24 2.19
N TRP A 238 -6.78 2.70 2.40
CA TRP A 238 -7.60 3.03 3.56
C TRP A 238 -7.06 2.46 4.87
N LEU A 239 -6.58 1.21 4.86
CA LEU A 239 -5.98 0.62 6.04
C LEU A 239 -4.63 1.25 6.37
N GLY A 240 -3.85 1.68 5.37
CA GLY A 240 -2.62 2.47 5.53
C GLY A 240 -2.89 3.83 6.16
N LEU A 241 -3.90 4.57 5.67
CA LEU A 241 -4.34 5.83 6.28
C LEU A 241 -4.81 5.60 7.73
N ARG A 242 -5.63 4.57 7.97
CA ARG A 242 -6.07 4.20 9.31
C ARG A 242 -4.89 3.86 10.23
N PHE A 243 -3.89 3.16 9.71
CA PHE A 243 -2.67 2.81 10.43
C PHE A 243 -1.92 4.06 10.87
N LEU A 244 -1.71 5.03 9.97
CA LEU A 244 -1.06 6.29 10.29
C LEU A 244 -1.87 7.11 11.32
N VAL A 245 -3.17 7.32 11.09
CA VAL A 245 -4.06 8.10 11.98
C VAL A 245 -4.08 7.52 13.41
N ARG A 246 -4.07 6.19 13.56
CA ARG A 246 -4.09 5.56 14.89
C ARG A 246 -2.79 5.77 15.66
N ARG A 247 -1.65 5.81 14.96
CA ARG A 247 -0.31 5.93 15.56
C ARG A 247 0.14 7.37 15.80
N ILE A 248 -0.43 8.35 15.10
CA ILE A 248 -0.14 9.76 15.36
C ILE A 248 -0.72 10.19 16.72
N ASP A 249 0.09 10.87 17.53
CA ASP A 249 -0.37 11.63 18.69
C ASP A 249 -0.65 13.09 18.31
N PHE A 250 -1.90 13.38 17.97
CA PHE A 250 -2.35 14.72 17.58
C PHE A 250 -2.28 15.77 18.70
N ARG A 251 -2.08 15.36 19.95
CA ARG A 251 -1.90 16.31 21.08
C ARG A 251 -0.50 16.91 21.11
N SER A 252 0.46 16.26 20.45
CA SER A 252 1.87 16.63 20.45
C SER A 252 2.24 17.56 19.27
N GLY A 253 1.27 18.29 18.72
CA GLY A 253 1.51 19.28 17.66
C GLY A 253 1.71 18.70 16.26
N VAL A 254 1.31 17.44 16.01
CA VAL A 254 1.30 16.87 14.65
C VAL A 254 -0.08 17.10 14.02
N ARG A 255 -0.11 17.62 12.79
CA ARG A 255 -1.32 17.79 11.97
C ARG A 255 -1.21 16.90 10.74
N LEU A 256 -2.25 16.10 10.47
CA LEU A 256 -2.34 15.30 9.25
C LEU A 256 -3.33 15.97 8.30
N HIS A 257 -2.92 16.14 7.04
CA HIS A 257 -3.76 16.58 5.95
C HIS A 257 -3.76 15.51 4.86
N VAL A 258 -4.93 15.22 4.30
CA VAL A 258 -5.12 14.17 3.30
C VAL A 258 -5.73 14.79 2.05
N VAL A 259 -5.21 14.40 0.89
CA VAL A 259 -5.76 14.72 -0.42
C VAL A 259 -6.07 13.41 -1.13
N ALA A 260 -7.35 13.07 -1.25
CA ALA A 260 -7.80 12.01 -2.13
C ALA A 260 -7.59 12.44 -3.59
N THR A 261 -6.74 11.73 -4.33
CA THR A 261 -6.51 12.01 -5.74
C THR A 261 -6.12 10.73 -6.48
N PRO A 262 -6.66 10.49 -7.68
CA PRO A 262 -6.18 9.41 -8.53
C PRO A 262 -4.74 9.71 -8.98
N ARG A 263 -4.00 8.64 -9.32
CA ARG A 263 -2.62 8.76 -9.82
C ARG A 263 -2.50 9.69 -11.03
N SER A 264 -3.48 9.67 -11.93
CA SER A 264 -3.50 10.50 -13.14
C SER A 264 -3.45 12.01 -12.84
N ASP A 265 -3.99 12.42 -11.70
CA ASP A 265 -4.18 13.82 -11.35
C ASP A 265 -3.16 14.30 -10.31
N LEU A 266 -2.19 13.45 -9.97
CA LEU A 266 -1.22 13.67 -8.88
C LEU A 266 -0.43 14.97 -9.06
N GLU A 267 0.08 15.22 -10.27
CA GLU A 267 0.82 16.46 -10.57
C GLU A 267 -0.08 17.71 -10.38
N SER A 268 -1.30 17.67 -10.89
CA SER A 268 -2.25 18.78 -10.77
C SER A 268 -2.67 19.00 -9.31
N ALA A 269 -2.84 17.93 -8.53
CA ALA A 269 -3.15 17.99 -7.10
C ALA A 269 -2.01 18.65 -6.32
N LEU A 270 -0.75 18.30 -6.62
CA LEU A 270 0.42 18.93 -6.03
C LEU A 270 0.47 20.43 -6.36
N GLN A 271 0.36 20.79 -7.65
CA GLN A 271 0.40 22.18 -8.13
C GLN A 271 -0.68 23.07 -7.54
N LYS A 272 -1.93 22.59 -7.51
CA LYS A 272 -3.10 23.44 -7.23
C LYS A 272 -3.57 23.36 -5.79
N THR A 273 -3.19 22.33 -5.05
CA THR A 273 -3.70 22.08 -3.70
C THR A 273 -2.58 22.05 -2.67
N VAL A 274 -1.58 21.19 -2.85
CA VAL A 274 -0.54 20.97 -1.83
C VAL A 274 0.45 22.11 -1.79
N PHE A 275 0.98 22.54 -2.93
CA PHE A 275 2.01 23.57 -2.97
C PHE A 275 1.53 24.96 -2.54
N PRO A 276 0.31 25.43 -2.89
CA PRO A 276 -0.23 26.65 -2.30
C PRO A 276 -0.36 26.57 -0.76
N PHE A 277 -0.72 25.40 -0.23
CA PHE A 277 -0.74 25.17 1.22
C PHE A 277 0.68 25.23 1.82
N THR A 278 1.65 24.58 1.19
CA THR A 278 3.07 24.65 1.56
C THR A 278 3.56 26.09 1.61
N ASP A 279 3.29 26.87 0.56
CA ASP A 279 3.75 28.25 0.46
C ASP A 279 3.21 29.09 1.63
N GLY A 280 1.93 28.89 1.99
CA GLY A 280 1.33 29.49 3.19
C GLY A 280 1.95 29.00 4.51
N GLN A 281 2.31 27.72 4.64
CA GLN A 281 3.02 27.24 5.84
C GLN A 281 4.43 27.83 5.92
N ARG A 282 5.13 27.99 4.80
CA ARG A 282 6.46 28.64 4.74
C ARG A 282 6.38 30.12 5.09
N GLU A 283 5.26 30.79 4.82
CA GLU A 283 4.99 32.14 5.32
C GLU A 283 4.99 32.23 6.84
N GLU A 284 4.59 31.16 7.52
CA GLU A 284 4.58 31.03 8.98
C GLU A 284 5.86 30.41 9.56
N GLY A 285 6.89 30.18 8.74
CA GLY A 285 8.14 29.54 9.18
C GLY A 285 8.04 28.04 9.40
N ARG A 286 7.11 27.38 8.71
CA ARG A 286 6.82 25.95 8.82
C ARG A 286 7.02 25.27 7.47
N THR A 287 7.29 23.99 7.48
CA THR A 287 7.37 23.18 6.26
C THR A 287 6.61 21.87 6.46
N PRO A 288 5.73 21.48 5.52
CA PRO A 288 5.11 20.17 5.56
C PRO A 288 6.08 19.07 5.09
N VAL A 289 5.77 17.83 5.44
CA VAL A 289 6.34 16.63 4.82
C VAL A 289 5.27 16.00 3.95
N VAL A 290 5.60 15.74 2.68
CA VAL A 290 4.65 15.18 1.72
C VAL A 290 4.89 13.68 1.58
N ILE A 291 3.83 12.88 1.69
CA ILE A 291 3.84 11.43 1.50
C ILE A 291 2.95 11.10 0.30
N LEU A 292 3.54 10.45 -0.70
CA LEU A 292 2.86 9.96 -1.88
C LEU A 292 2.59 8.47 -1.69
N ASP A 293 1.33 8.11 -1.44
CA ASP A 293 0.87 6.74 -1.26
C ASP A 293 0.58 6.08 -2.62
N TYR A 294 1.63 5.99 -3.45
CA TYR A 294 1.60 5.34 -4.76
C TYR A 294 2.85 4.50 -4.96
N ASP A 295 2.73 3.50 -5.83
CA ASP A 295 3.81 2.61 -6.21
C ASP A 295 4.45 3.10 -7.52
N PHE A 296 5.71 3.52 -7.47
CA PHE A 296 6.45 3.97 -8.65
C PHE A 296 7.41 2.88 -9.13
N GLY A 297 7.44 2.61 -10.43
CA GLY A 297 8.35 1.68 -11.08
C GLY A 297 9.33 2.37 -12.02
N ALA A 298 10.05 1.57 -12.82
CA ALA A 298 10.99 2.07 -13.82
C ALA A 298 10.33 3.03 -14.83
N ASP A 299 9.11 2.71 -15.28
CA ASP A 299 8.37 3.51 -16.27
C ASP A 299 7.94 4.88 -15.74
N ASP A 300 7.97 5.08 -14.42
CA ASP A 300 7.52 6.32 -13.79
C ASP A 300 8.65 7.32 -13.50
N LEU A 301 9.89 7.02 -13.88
CA LEU A 301 11.03 7.92 -13.65
C LEU A 301 10.81 9.34 -14.19
N PRO A 302 10.23 9.57 -15.39
CA PRO A 302 9.96 10.92 -15.88
C PRO A 302 8.99 11.69 -14.97
N THR A 303 7.94 11.01 -14.48
CA THR A 303 6.96 11.60 -13.56
C THR A 303 7.63 11.93 -12.23
N LEU A 304 8.40 11.00 -11.66
CA LEU A 304 9.12 11.21 -10.39
C LEU A 304 10.10 12.38 -10.47
N ARG A 305 10.85 12.51 -11.56
CA ARG A 305 11.76 13.66 -11.79
C ARG A 305 11.01 14.98 -11.70
N LYS A 306 9.91 15.11 -12.44
CA LYS A 306 9.08 16.31 -12.42
C LYS A 306 8.52 16.63 -11.03
N LEU A 307 8.00 15.62 -10.31
CA LEU A 307 7.52 15.83 -8.95
C LEU A 307 8.63 16.27 -7.98
N THR A 308 9.83 15.77 -8.20
CA THR A 308 11.02 16.08 -7.40
C THR A 308 11.51 17.51 -7.63
N GLU A 309 11.58 17.95 -8.89
CA GLU A 309 11.91 19.33 -9.27
C GLU A 309 10.96 20.32 -8.56
N MET A 310 9.66 20.06 -8.63
CA MET A 310 8.65 20.91 -8.00
C MET A 310 8.74 20.96 -6.47
N ALA A 311 9.11 19.84 -5.85
CA ALA A 311 9.34 19.76 -4.41
C ALA A 311 10.61 20.49 -3.99
N ALA A 312 11.67 20.39 -4.80
CA ALA A 312 12.95 21.04 -4.58
C ALA A 312 12.84 22.57 -4.63
N GLU A 313 12.09 23.12 -5.58
CA GLU A 313 11.78 24.56 -5.67
C GLU A 313 11.24 25.12 -4.34
N ARG A 314 10.46 24.32 -3.61
CA ARG A 314 9.80 24.69 -2.36
C ARG A 314 10.52 24.17 -1.12
N ARG A 315 11.61 23.42 -1.30
CA ARG A 315 12.38 22.79 -0.22
C ARG A 315 11.47 21.94 0.68
N VAL A 316 10.63 21.12 0.06
CA VAL A 316 9.68 20.22 0.73
C VAL A 316 10.16 18.78 0.61
N PRO A 317 10.39 18.09 1.74
CA PRO A 317 10.71 16.66 1.70
C PRO A 317 9.50 15.85 1.22
N VAL A 318 9.74 15.01 0.21
CA VAL A 318 8.76 14.08 -0.36
C VAL A 318 9.18 12.65 -0.10
N ILE A 319 8.25 11.83 0.38
CA ILE A 319 8.42 10.40 0.61
C ILE A 319 7.50 9.64 -0.34
N THR A 320 8.03 8.63 -1.02
CA THR A 320 7.25 7.78 -1.93
C THR A 320 7.71 6.33 -1.87
N SER A 321 6.92 5.42 -2.45
CA SER A 321 7.25 4.00 -2.53
C SER A 321 7.74 3.61 -3.91
N MET A 322 8.77 2.77 -3.97
CA MET A 322 9.32 2.22 -5.21
C MET A 322 9.06 0.72 -5.28
N THR A 323 8.63 0.24 -6.45
CA THR A 323 8.42 -1.19 -6.68
C THR A 323 9.72 -1.88 -7.11
N PRO A 324 9.83 -3.19 -6.92
CA PRO A 324 10.98 -3.99 -7.40
C PRO A 324 11.22 -3.90 -8.91
N SER A 325 10.27 -3.41 -9.71
CA SER A 325 10.44 -3.30 -11.16
C SER A 325 11.56 -2.33 -11.57
N ILE A 326 11.92 -1.36 -10.70
CA ILE A 326 13.11 -0.53 -10.92
C ILE A 326 14.42 -1.34 -10.93
N LEU A 327 14.42 -2.50 -10.28
CA LEU A 327 15.54 -3.42 -10.20
C LEU A 327 15.43 -4.54 -11.25
N GLY A 328 14.51 -4.42 -12.21
CA GLY A 328 14.21 -5.48 -13.18
C GLY A 328 13.55 -6.72 -12.57
N MET A 329 13.01 -6.63 -11.35
CA MET A 329 12.40 -7.75 -10.61
C MET A 329 10.88 -7.64 -10.60
N ARG A 330 10.16 -8.77 -10.57
CA ARG A 330 8.70 -8.78 -10.50
C ARG A 330 8.20 -8.67 -9.06
N SER A 331 8.99 -9.16 -8.11
CA SER A 331 8.64 -9.15 -6.70
C SER A 331 9.85 -8.84 -5.81
N ILE A 332 9.59 -8.40 -4.58
CA ILE A 332 10.65 -8.04 -3.62
C ILE A 332 11.35 -9.31 -3.10
N GLU A 333 10.70 -10.47 -3.16
CA GLU A 333 11.26 -11.76 -2.78
C GLU A 333 12.45 -12.16 -3.67
N GLU A 334 12.46 -11.73 -4.94
CA GLU A 334 13.63 -11.93 -5.83
C GLU A 334 14.89 -11.21 -5.31
N ILE A 335 14.73 -10.12 -4.54
CA ILE A 335 15.85 -9.42 -3.89
C ILE A 335 16.53 -10.35 -2.88
N HIS A 336 15.75 -11.11 -2.10
CA HIS A 336 16.30 -12.02 -1.09
C HIS A 336 17.21 -13.06 -1.72
N ASP A 337 16.91 -13.51 -2.94
CA ASP A 337 17.70 -14.49 -3.66
C ASP A 337 18.88 -13.89 -4.46
N SER A 338 18.87 -12.58 -4.71
CA SER A 338 19.98 -11.88 -5.37
C SER A 338 21.10 -11.46 -4.43
N ALA A 339 22.36 -11.68 -4.84
CA ALA A 339 23.55 -11.16 -4.15
C ALA A 339 23.82 -9.69 -4.50
N GLU A 340 23.43 -9.26 -5.70
CA GLU A 340 23.60 -7.90 -6.23
C GLU A 340 22.26 -7.36 -6.74
N PRO A 341 21.32 -6.99 -5.83
CA PRO A 341 19.96 -6.64 -6.23
C PRO A 341 19.84 -5.35 -7.06
N THR A 342 20.93 -4.59 -7.21
CA THR A 342 20.95 -3.28 -7.87
C THR A 342 21.63 -3.32 -9.25
N GLU A 343 22.00 -4.50 -9.75
CA GLU A 343 22.70 -4.66 -11.04
C GLU A 343 21.86 -4.19 -12.23
N ASN A 344 20.54 -4.42 -12.20
CA ASN A 344 19.62 -4.15 -13.32
C ASN A 344 18.92 -2.78 -13.21
N LEU A 345 19.50 -1.82 -12.49
CA LEU A 345 18.96 -0.46 -12.47
C LEU A 345 18.98 0.14 -13.90
N PRO A 346 18.00 0.99 -14.27
CA PRO A 346 17.93 1.60 -15.59
C PRO A 346 18.98 2.71 -15.72
N GLU A 347 20.21 2.30 -16.01
CA GLU A 347 21.34 3.19 -16.25
C GLU A 347 21.47 3.56 -17.74
N PRO A 348 21.86 4.81 -18.08
CA PRO A 348 22.35 5.86 -17.19
C PRO A 348 21.27 6.76 -16.55
N GLU A 349 20.00 6.55 -16.89
CA GLU A 349 18.90 7.43 -16.48
C GLU A 349 18.77 7.50 -14.95
N TRP A 350 18.99 6.40 -14.25
CA TRP A 350 18.94 6.37 -12.78
C TRP A 350 20.06 7.19 -12.16
N SER A 351 21.32 6.97 -12.53
CA SER A 351 22.45 7.74 -11.99
C SER A 351 22.32 9.23 -12.28
N GLN A 352 21.91 9.60 -13.51
CA GLN A 352 21.68 11.01 -13.86
C GLN A 352 20.58 11.66 -13.02
N PHE A 353 19.57 10.90 -12.57
CA PHE A 353 18.54 11.45 -11.68
C PHE A 353 19.14 11.76 -10.32
N ARG A 354 19.92 10.82 -9.79
CA ARG A 354 20.52 10.94 -8.46
C ARG A 354 21.57 12.02 -8.37
N GLU A 355 22.18 12.41 -9.49
CA GLU A 355 23.18 13.48 -9.54
C GLU A 355 22.54 14.89 -9.55
N THR A 356 21.22 15.02 -9.76
CA THR A 356 20.56 16.34 -9.71
C THR A 356 20.42 16.82 -8.27
N ASP A 357 20.60 18.12 -8.02
CA ASP A 357 20.42 18.69 -6.68
C ASP A 357 18.99 18.51 -6.16
N ASP A 358 18.01 18.52 -7.06
CA ASP A 358 16.59 18.35 -6.74
C ASP A 358 16.30 16.98 -6.09
N SER A 359 17.05 15.93 -6.47
CA SER A 359 16.88 14.58 -5.93
C SER A 359 17.15 14.45 -4.43
N ARG A 360 17.70 15.49 -3.78
CA ARG A 360 17.79 15.59 -2.32
C ARG A 360 16.41 15.61 -1.68
N TRP A 361 15.40 16.13 -2.35
CA TRP A 361 14.06 16.32 -1.77
C TRP A 361 13.16 15.10 -1.91
N LEU A 362 13.63 14.04 -2.57
CA LEU A 362 12.89 12.78 -2.73
C LEU A 362 13.53 11.67 -1.90
N THR A 363 12.70 10.98 -1.11
CA THR A 363 13.04 9.72 -0.44
C THR A 363 12.16 8.62 -1.00
N THR A 364 12.78 7.60 -1.58
CA THR A 364 12.08 6.41 -2.10
C THR A 364 12.21 5.27 -1.09
N ALA A 365 11.12 4.55 -0.86
CA ALA A 365 11.10 3.45 0.10
C ALA A 365 10.59 2.13 -0.51
N MET A 366 11.14 1.00 -0.03
CA MET A 366 10.82 -0.36 -0.52
C MET A 366 10.60 -1.34 0.64
N ASN A 367 10.14 -2.54 0.29
CA ASN A 367 9.76 -3.65 1.19
C ASN A 367 8.50 -3.29 2.00
N ARG A 368 7.34 -3.75 1.53
CA ARG A 368 6.05 -3.41 2.17
C ARG A 368 5.87 -4.16 3.48
N PHE A 369 4.92 -3.70 4.29
CA PHE A 369 4.60 -4.29 5.59
C PHE A 369 3.16 -4.79 5.64
N LEU A 370 2.88 -5.77 6.50
CA LEU A 370 1.56 -6.40 6.58
C LEU A 370 0.56 -5.48 7.31
N LEU A 371 -0.56 -5.16 6.66
CA LEU A 371 -1.59 -4.29 7.23
C LEU A 371 -2.60 -5.02 8.11
N ARG A 372 -2.91 -6.28 7.76
CA ARG A 372 -3.81 -7.17 8.51
C ARG A 372 -3.39 -8.62 8.32
N LEU A 373 -3.73 -9.46 9.30
CA LEU A 373 -3.67 -10.90 9.10
C LEU A 373 -4.76 -11.34 8.09
N PRO A 374 -4.56 -12.45 7.38
CA PRO A 374 -5.62 -13.10 6.63
C PRO A 374 -6.82 -13.43 7.51
N TYR A 375 -8.02 -13.34 6.96
CA TYR A 375 -9.23 -13.70 7.68
C TYR A 375 -9.34 -15.22 7.85
N GLY A 376 -9.62 -15.67 9.07
CA GLY A 376 -9.69 -17.10 9.39
C GLY A 376 -9.83 -17.37 10.90
N PRO A 377 -9.88 -18.64 11.32
CA PRO A 377 -9.96 -19.03 12.73
C PRO A 377 -8.74 -18.62 13.55
N GLU A 378 -7.55 -18.67 12.94
CA GLU A 378 -6.25 -18.31 13.52
C GLU A 378 -5.91 -16.81 13.37
N GLY A 379 -6.52 -16.13 12.39
CA GLY A 379 -6.37 -14.71 12.13
C GLY A 379 -7.59 -13.88 12.55
N ASP A 380 -8.01 -12.97 11.68
CA ASP A 380 -9.18 -12.14 11.92
C ASP A 380 -10.47 -12.92 11.64
N ARG A 381 -11.23 -13.21 12.69
CA ARG A 381 -12.46 -14.01 12.57
C ARG A 381 -13.58 -13.27 11.84
N VAL A 382 -14.25 -14.00 10.95
CA VAL A 382 -15.45 -13.56 10.23
C VAL A 382 -16.71 -13.95 11.00
N LYS A 383 -17.68 -13.04 11.06
CA LYS A 383 -18.97 -13.27 11.70
C LYS A 383 -20.01 -13.73 10.68
N GLY A 384 -20.83 -14.70 11.08
CA GLY A 384 -22.01 -15.12 10.33
C GLY A 384 -21.81 -16.36 9.46
N PHE A 385 -20.61 -16.60 8.93
CA PHE A 385 -20.27 -17.77 8.12
C PHE A 385 -18.82 -18.21 8.34
N THR A 386 -18.50 -19.45 7.97
CA THR A 386 -17.13 -19.97 8.04
C THR A 386 -16.35 -19.44 6.85
N PHE A 387 -15.18 -18.86 7.08
CA PHE A 387 -14.35 -18.30 6.03
C PHE A 387 -12.88 -18.48 6.37
N GLU A 388 -12.11 -18.91 5.37
CA GLU A 388 -10.66 -18.98 5.36
C GLU A 388 -10.17 -18.27 4.09
N GLU A 389 -9.43 -17.18 4.27
CA GLU A 389 -8.89 -16.38 3.16
C GLU A 389 -7.73 -17.10 2.48
N ASN A 390 -6.88 -17.79 3.24
CA ASN A 390 -5.73 -18.54 2.73
C ASN A 390 -5.93 -20.05 3.00
N PRO A 391 -6.61 -20.78 2.10
CA PRO A 391 -6.81 -22.21 2.28
C PRO A 391 -5.46 -22.97 2.26
N PRO A 392 -5.37 -24.16 2.89
CA PRO A 392 -4.11 -24.90 3.04
C PRO A 392 -3.41 -25.28 1.72
N GLU A 393 -4.14 -25.31 0.62
CA GLU A 393 -3.68 -25.81 -0.68
C GLU A 393 -3.27 -24.68 -1.67
N GLY A 394 -3.13 -23.43 -1.21
CA GLY A 394 -2.73 -22.28 -2.04
C GLY A 394 -1.54 -21.49 -1.50
N ASP A 395 -0.94 -20.66 -2.36
CA ASP A 395 0.04 -19.67 -1.92
C ASP A 395 -0.68 -18.58 -1.09
N PRO A 396 -0.16 -18.22 0.08
CA PRO A 396 -0.84 -17.27 0.94
C PRO A 396 -0.83 -15.87 0.32
N ALA A 397 -2.02 -15.27 0.20
CA ALA A 397 -2.17 -13.89 -0.20
C ALA A 397 -2.23 -12.98 1.04
N TYR A 398 -1.61 -11.81 0.94
CA TYR A 398 -1.50 -10.85 2.03
C TYR A 398 -1.87 -9.45 1.56
N LEU A 399 -2.38 -8.63 2.49
CA LEU A 399 -2.62 -7.22 2.23
C LEU A 399 -1.43 -6.39 2.70
N TRP A 400 -0.65 -5.94 1.73
CA TRP A 400 0.56 -5.17 1.95
C TRP A 400 0.31 -3.65 1.98
N GLY A 401 0.92 -2.98 2.95
CA GLY A 401 0.93 -1.54 3.12
C GLY A 401 2.22 -0.91 2.62
N ARG A 402 2.10 0.23 1.95
CA ARG A 402 3.25 0.94 1.37
C ARG A 402 4.19 1.49 2.45
N PRO A 403 5.52 1.43 2.27
CA PRO A 403 6.49 1.81 3.30
C PRO A 403 6.45 3.30 3.67
N GLY A 404 5.88 4.17 2.83
CA GLY A 404 5.66 5.58 3.15
C GLY A 404 4.85 5.81 4.44
N TRP A 405 3.92 4.90 4.76
CA TRP A 405 3.15 4.96 6.01
C TRP A 405 4.03 4.78 7.26
N ILE A 406 5.00 3.87 7.21
CA ILE A 406 5.97 3.64 8.28
C ILE A 406 6.81 4.90 8.48
N LEU A 407 7.36 5.47 7.40
CA LEU A 407 8.12 6.71 7.49
C LEU A 407 7.30 7.86 8.08
N GLY A 408 6.02 8.00 7.71
CA GLY A 408 5.11 8.99 8.30
C GLY A 408 4.93 8.81 9.81
N VAL A 409 4.77 7.57 10.29
CA VAL A 409 4.69 7.25 11.72
C VAL A 409 5.98 7.61 12.44
N LEU A 410 7.13 7.27 11.86
CA LEU A 410 8.44 7.53 12.45
C LEU A 410 8.72 9.04 12.56
N VAL A 411 8.43 9.81 11.51
CA VAL A 411 8.56 11.27 11.50
C VAL A 411 7.63 11.91 12.55
N ALA A 412 6.36 11.50 12.61
CA ALA A 412 5.40 11.99 13.60
C ALA A 412 5.82 11.64 15.04
N GLY A 413 6.27 10.41 15.29
CA GLY A 413 6.70 9.95 16.61
C GLY A 413 7.98 10.67 17.08
N SER A 414 8.94 10.87 16.17
CA SER A 414 10.13 11.68 16.43
C SER A 414 9.76 13.11 16.81
N PHE A 415 8.82 13.73 16.08
CA PHE A 415 8.38 15.09 16.37
C PHE A 415 7.64 15.17 17.70
N ALA A 416 6.74 14.22 17.98
CA ALA A 416 5.98 14.20 19.24
C ALA A 416 6.89 14.11 20.48
N THR A 417 8.02 13.41 20.38
CA THR A 417 8.95 13.23 21.50
C THR A 417 10.02 14.32 21.60
N THR A 418 10.48 14.86 20.46
CA THR A 418 11.66 15.75 20.44
C THR A 418 11.41 17.16 19.88
N GLY A 419 10.24 17.39 19.27
CA GLY A 419 9.95 18.59 18.49
C GLY A 419 10.58 18.60 17.09
N TRP A 420 11.30 17.54 16.70
CA TRP A 420 11.94 17.39 15.40
C TRP A 420 11.65 16.02 14.80
N GLY A 421 11.41 15.96 13.49
CA GLY A 421 11.14 14.71 12.76
C GLY A 421 12.40 13.90 12.38
N THR A 422 13.55 14.15 13.01
CA THR A 422 14.87 13.70 12.53
C THR A 422 15.37 12.39 13.12
N MET A 423 14.79 11.90 14.22
CA MET A 423 15.21 10.68 14.92
C MET A 423 14.58 9.41 14.29
N LEU A 424 15.00 9.11 13.07
CA LEU A 424 14.44 8.01 12.26
C LEU A 424 15.25 6.70 12.31
N THR A 425 16.47 6.70 12.87
CA THR A 425 17.39 5.54 12.92
C THR A 425 18.17 5.48 14.25
N GLY A 426 18.88 4.36 14.50
CA GLY A 426 19.87 4.23 15.59
C GLY A 426 19.36 3.62 16.91
N PRO A 427 20.25 3.36 17.90
CA PRO A 427 19.88 2.81 19.21
C PRO A 427 19.11 3.85 20.04
N GLY A 428 17.82 3.57 20.31
CA GLY A 428 16.84 4.53 20.83
C GLY A 428 16.01 5.22 19.73
N GLY A 429 16.29 4.93 18.46
CA GLY A 429 15.59 5.42 17.28
C GLY A 429 14.27 4.69 17.02
N ALA A 430 13.41 5.38 16.29
CA ALA A 430 11.99 5.09 16.16
C ALA A 430 11.75 3.69 15.53
N VAL A 431 11.24 2.79 16.35
CA VAL A 431 10.75 1.47 15.97
C VAL A 431 9.24 1.55 15.81
N VAL A 432 8.69 0.83 14.84
CA VAL A 432 7.26 0.59 14.73
C VAL A 432 6.98 -0.84 15.18
N ASP A 433 6.35 -1.01 16.34
CA ASP A 433 5.99 -2.29 16.98
C ASP A 433 4.52 -2.67 16.76
N ASP A 434 4.05 -3.79 17.31
CA ASP A 434 2.64 -4.23 17.24
C ASP A 434 2.13 -4.34 15.78
N LEU A 435 2.94 -5.01 14.94
CA LEU A 435 2.60 -5.29 13.55
C LEU A 435 2.10 -6.73 13.38
N PRO A 436 1.11 -6.95 12.50
CA PRO A 436 0.76 -8.29 12.06
C PRO A 436 2.00 -9.02 11.51
N VAL A 437 2.18 -10.27 11.91
CA VAL A 437 3.26 -11.13 11.41
C VAL A 437 2.70 -12.32 10.66
N HIS A 438 3.34 -12.65 9.54
CA HIS A 438 3.07 -13.88 8.81
C HIS A 438 4.29 -14.80 8.83
N LEU A 439 4.10 -16.05 8.44
CA LEU A 439 5.20 -17.00 8.27
C LEU A 439 5.82 -16.81 6.88
N THR A 440 7.10 -16.47 6.83
CA THR A 440 7.90 -16.40 5.60
C THR A 440 8.93 -17.52 5.56
N LYS A 441 9.23 -18.01 4.35
CA LYS A 441 10.20 -19.08 4.13
C LYS A 441 11.63 -18.52 4.14
N ARG A 442 12.52 -19.12 4.91
CA ARG A 442 13.96 -18.84 4.83
C ARG A 442 14.60 -19.62 3.69
N ARG A 443 15.74 -19.12 3.17
CA ARG A 443 16.67 -19.86 2.27
C ARG A 443 17.02 -21.29 2.72
N ALA A 444 16.95 -21.58 4.03
CA ALA A 444 17.24 -22.88 4.63
C ALA A 444 16.00 -23.78 4.83
N GLY A 445 14.80 -23.32 4.45
CA GLY A 445 13.53 -24.05 4.60
C GLY A 445 12.76 -23.77 5.90
N ASP A 446 13.37 -23.15 6.90
CA ASP A 446 12.69 -22.80 8.15
C ASP A 446 11.65 -21.68 7.95
N LEU A 447 10.51 -21.78 8.63
CA LEU A 447 9.49 -20.72 8.69
C LEU A 447 9.82 -19.73 9.82
N ILE A 448 9.75 -18.44 9.53
CA ILE A 448 10.00 -17.36 10.48
C ILE A 448 8.88 -16.33 10.45
N GLN A 449 8.52 -15.80 11.64
CA GLN A 449 7.59 -14.69 11.74
C GLN A 449 8.22 -13.40 11.21
N CYS A 450 7.51 -12.73 10.31
CA CYS A 450 7.95 -11.49 9.66
C CYS A 450 6.74 -10.57 9.41
N PRO A 451 6.84 -9.26 9.68
CA PRO A 451 5.81 -8.28 9.32
C PRO A 451 6.03 -7.68 7.93
N LEU A 452 7.12 -8.04 7.23
CA LEU A 452 7.51 -7.51 5.91
C LEU A 452 7.33 -8.56 4.82
N GLU A 453 7.18 -8.13 3.57
CA GLU A 453 7.14 -9.03 2.41
C GLU A 453 8.33 -10.01 2.39
N THR A 454 9.54 -9.50 2.66
CA THR A 454 10.74 -10.32 2.73
C THR A 454 11.75 -9.86 3.79
N LEU A 455 12.53 -10.82 4.28
CA LEU A 455 13.66 -10.58 5.18
C LEU A 455 14.94 -10.38 4.38
N LEU A 456 15.46 -9.16 4.38
CA LEU A 456 16.69 -8.83 3.68
C LEU A 456 17.92 -8.94 4.61
N SER A 457 19.03 -9.37 4.04
CA SER A 457 20.33 -9.38 4.72
C SER A 457 20.89 -7.96 4.88
N GLU A 458 21.79 -7.77 5.85
CA GLU A 458 22.48 -6.49 6.05
C GLU A 458 23.21 -6.01 4.78
N GLN A 459 23.79 -6.94 4.01
CA GLN A 459 24.45 -6.63 2.75
C GLN A 459 23.46 -6.10 1.70
N GLN A 460 22.29 -6.74 1.55
CA GLN A 460 21.25 -6.28 0.62
C GLN A 460 20.70 -4.91 1.03
N LEU A 461 20.44 -4.70 2.33
CA LEU A 461 20.01 -3.42 2.87
C LEU A 461 21.05 -2.32 2.59
N LEU A 462 22.34 -2.63 2.74
CA LEU A 462 23.43 -1.71 2.42
C LEU A 462 23.46 -1.36 0.93
N LEU A 463 23.38 -2.36 0.03
CA LEU A 463 23.41 -2.15 -1.42
C LEU A 463 22.23 -1.30 -1.91
N LEU A 464 21.03 -1.56 -1.39
CA LEU A 464 19.84 -0.76 -1.67
C LEU A 464 19.99 0.68 -1.15
N SER A 465 20.53 0.86 0.06
CA SER A 465 20.77 2.18 0.63
C SER A 465 21.80 2.98 -0.18
N LEU A 466 22.89 2.36 -0.63
CA LEU A 466 23.88 3.00 -1.49
C LEU A 466 23.30 3.38 -2.87
N SER A 467 22.27 2.65 -3.30
CA SER A 467 21.50 2.92 -4.52
C SER A 467 20.39 3.98 -4.34
N GLY A 468 20.23 4.54 -3.14
CA GLY A 468 19.29 5.64 -2.87
C GLY A 468 17.91 5.18 -2.39
N PHE A 469 17.75 3.91 -2.00
CA PHE A 469 16.49 3.37 -1.48
C PHE A 469 16.52 3.27 0.05
N THR A 470 15.45 3.73 0.69
CA THR A 470 15.15 3.39 2.08
C THR A 470 14.43 2.05 2.12
N THR A 471 14.91 1.08 2.89
CA THR A 471 14.27 -0.24 2.93
C THR A 471 13.84 -0.59 4.35
N LEU A 472 12.58 -1.02 4.51
CA LEU A 472 12.11 -1.49 5.80
C LEU A 472 12.86 -2.75 6.21
N ALA A 473 13.29 -2.80 7.47
CA ALA A 473 14.00 -3.93 8.06
C ALA A 473 13.29 -4.39 9.34
N THR A 474 13.46 -5.66 9.68
CA THR A 474 12.88 -6.27 10.89
C THR A 474 13.85 -7.28 11.48
N GLY A 475 13.72 -7.51 12.80
CA GLY A 475 14.46 -8.53 13.50
C GLY A 475 13.93 -9.94 13.19
N ARG A 476 14.70 -10.96 13.54
CA ARG A 476 14.24 -12.35 13.46
C ARG A 476 13.15 -12.60 14.51
N GLN A 477 12.04 -13.24 14.12
CA GLN A 477 10.93 -13.55 15.04
C GLN A 477 10.43 -12.29 15.78
N SER A 478 10.25 -11.21 15.02
CA SER A 478 9.90 -9.90 15.55
C SER A 478 8.68 -9.36 14.83
N ASP A 479 7.86 -8.60 15.54
CA ASP A 479 6.74 -7.80 15.06
C ASP A 479 7.11 -6.32 14.90
N GLN A 480 8.41 -6.02 14.89
CA GLN A 480 8.94 -4.66 14.89
C GLN A 480 9.64 -4.33 13.57
N ILE A 481 9.38 -3.13 13.05
CA ILE A 481 10.10 -2.56 11.90
C ILE A 481 11.02 -1.45 12.40
N PHE A 482 12.24 -1.43 11.87
CA PHE A 482 13.21 -0.35 12.07
C PHE A 482 13.87 0.02 10.73
N LEU A 483 14.53 1.18 10.73
CA LEU A 483 15.31 1.66 9.60
C LEU A 483 16.79 1.72 9.99
N ILE A 484 17.65 1.20 9.12
CA ILE A 484 19.11 1.29 9.30
C ILE A 484 19.57 2.68 8.85
N THR A 485 19.14 3.08 7.66
CA THR A 485 19.43 4.38 7.04
C THR A 485 18.18 4.88 6.32
N VAL A 486 18.10 6.20 6.14
CA VAL A 486 17.02 6.85 5.37
C VAL A 486 17.65 7.79 4.34
N PRO A 487 18.31 7.24 3.30
CA PRO A 487 18.92 8.06 2.26
C PRO A 487 17.84 8.77 1.44
N THR A 488 18.17 9.97 0.97
CA THR A 488 17.46 10.59 -0.16
C THR A 488 17.92 9.94 -1.45
N LEU A 489 17.23 10.19 -2.56
CA LEU A 489 17.62 9.69 -3.86
C LEU A 489 19.01 10.21 -4.30
N TYR A 490 19.36 11.44 -3.87
CA TYR A 490 20.62 12.10 -4.20
C TYR A 490 21.88 11.27 -3.96
N LYS A 491 22.79 11.34 -4.92
CA LYS A 491 24.14 10.79 -4.89
C LYS A 491 25.13 11.92 -5.17
N SER A 492 26.01 12.19 -4.21
CA SER A 492 27.07 13.18 -4.37
C SER A 492 28.11 12.72 -5.41
N ASP A 493 28.65 13.66 -6.17
CA ASP A 493 29.74 13.39 -7.13
C ASP A 493 31.00 12.90 -6.39
N HIS A 494 31.64 11.86 -6.94
CA HIS A 494 32.80 11.18 -6.36
C HIS A 494 34.12 11.91 -6.62
N THR A 495 34.10 12.98 -7.40
CA THR A 495 35.29 13.76 -7.79
C THR A 495 35.87 14.60 -6.65
N THR A 496 35.10 14.85 -5.57
CA THR A 496 35.50 15.67 -4.42
C THR A 496 36.47 14.96 -3.47
N ALA A 497 37.15 15.71 -2.59
CA ALA A 497 38.10 15.15 -1.64
C ALA A 497 37.41 14.23 -0.60
N SER A 498 38.15 13.28 -0.02
CA SER A 498 37.57 12.26 0.91
C SER A 498 36.72 12.87 2.05
N LYS A 499 37.11 14.03 2.60
CA LYS A 499 36.35 14.70 3.68
C LYS A 499 35.03 15.30 3.20
N GLU A 500 35.00 15.84 1.98
CA GLU A 500 33.80 16.42 1.37
C GLU A 500 32.78 15.33 1.07
N ARG A 501 33.23 14.18 0.53
CA ARG A 501 32.35 13.02 0.28
C ARG A 501 31.63 12.53 1.54
N HIS A 502 32.31 12.45 2.69
CA HIS A 502 31.67 12.04 3.95
C HIS A 502 30.63 13.05 4.43
N ARG A 503 30.86 14.35 4.20
CA ARG A 503 29.90 15.40 4.51
C ARG A 503 28.68 15.29 3.60
N ASP A 504 28.91 15.18 2.30
CA ASP A 504 27.84 15.18 1.30
C ASP A 504 26.96 13.92 1.43
N ALA A 505 27.55 12.77 1.74
CA ALA A 505 26.80 11.54 2.06
C ALA A 505 25.86 11.72 3.27
N ARG A 506 26.26 12.48 4.29
CA ARG A 506 25.39 12.79 5.44
C ARG A 506 24.30 13.81 5.11
N GLN A 507 24.54 14.68 4.13
CA GLN A 507 23.55 15.63 3.61
C GLN A 507 22.52 14.96 2.68
N ALA A 508 22.82 13.77 2.17
CA ALA A 508 21.93 12.95 1.34
C ALA A 508 20.97 12.06 2.17
N THR A 509 20.41 12.59 3.25
CA THR A 509 19.52 11.84 4.16
C THR A 509 18.25 12.60 4.49
N LEU A 510 17.13 11.89 4.65
CA LEU A 510 15.84 12.51 4.97
C LEU A 510 15.91 13.33 6.28
N PRO A 511 16.52 12.85 7.39
CA PRO A 511 16.70 13.68 8.60
C PRO A 511 17.37 15.03 8.34
N TYR A 512 18.40 15.07 7.50
CA TYR A 512 19.05 16.33 7.15
C TYR A 512 18.12 17.23 6.33
N GLN A 513 17.36 16.69 5.38
CA GLN A 513 16.42 17.48 4.58
C GLN A 513 15.23 18.00 5.40
N LEU A 514 14.75 17.23 6.38
CA LEU A 514 13.73 17.69 7.33
C LEU A 514 14.24 18.88 8.15
N MET A 515 15.48 18.80 8.65
CA MET A 515 16.13 19.91 9.37
C MET A 515 16.31 21.14 8.45
N LEU A 516 16.85 20.93 7.25
CA LEU A 516 17.12 22.00 6.29
C LEU A 516 15.82 22.69 5.83
N ALA A 517 14.77 21.93 5.54
CA ALA A 517 13.46 22.45 5.17
C ALA A 517 12.91 23.39 6.24
N GLN A 518 12.96 22.96 7.51
CA GLN A 518 12.40 23.72 8.62
C GLN A 518 13.24 24.98 8.90
N ILE A 519 14.57 24.86 8.91
CA ILE A 519 15.46 26.01 9.12
C ILE A 519 15.31 27.04 8.00
N THR A 520 15.26 26.61 6.74
CA THR A 520 15.05 27.54 5.62
C THR A 520 13.70 28.23 5.70
N ALA A 521 12.63 27.52 6.11
CA ALA A 521 11.33 28.14 6.33
C ALA A 521 11.39 29.19 7.45
N LEU A 522 12.06 28.90 8.58
CA LEU A 522 12.25 29.86 9.68
C LEU A 522 13.05 31.10 9.24
N VAL A 523 14.10 30.91 8.43
CA VAL A 523 14.89 32.02 7.85
C VAL A 523 13.99 32.89 6.96
N ASP A 524 13.24 32.27 6.04
CA ASP A 524 12.32 32.98 5.14
C ASP A 524 11.27 33.77 5.93
N HIS A 525 10.76 33.18 7.02
CA HIS A 525 9.83 33.86 7.93
C HIS A 525 10.46 35.05 8.62
N LEU A 526 11.61 34.87 9.28
CA LEU A 526 12.31 35.96 9.99
C LEU A 526 12.73 37.09 9.04
N TYR A 527 13.21 36.74 7.85
CA TYR A 527 13.68 37.71 6.86
C TYR A 527 12.56 38.66 6.40
N ARG A 528 11.28 38.26 6.48
CA ARG A 528 10.13 39.14 6.20
C ARG A 528 9.95 40.26 7.23
N TRP A 529 10.41 40.06 8.47
CA TRP A 529 10.25 41.01 9.57
C TRP A 529 11.44 41.95 9.75
N ILE A 530 12.56 41.68 9.06
CA ILE A 530 13.78 42.48 9.21
C ILE A 530 13.72 43.74 8.35
N ASP A 531 14.12 44.88 8.93
CA ASP A 531 14.30 46.11 8.16
C ASP A 531 15.50 45.97 7.22
N ARG A 532 15.20 45.89 5.91
CA ARG A 532 16.17 45.75 4.82
C ARG A 532 17.09 46.96 4.66
N ARG A 533 16.79 48.08 5.33
CA ARG A 533 17.67 49.26 5.37
C ARG A 533 18.82 49.12 6.35
N SER A 534 18.76 48.13 7.25
CA SER A 534 19.79 47.87 8.25
C SER A 534 21.09 47.39 7.59
N ALA A 535 22.23 47.59 8.26
CA ALA A 535 23.51 47.08 7.77
C ALA A 535 23.51 45.55 7.70
N ALA A 536 24.24 44.95 6.75
CA ALA A 536 24.31 43.50 6.58
C ALA A 536 24.72 42.76 7.88
N GLU A 537 25.62 43.34 8.67
CA GLU A 537 26.03 42.76 9.96
C GLU A 537 24.89 42.74 10.98
N GLU A 538 24.03 43.76 10.98
CA GLU A 538 22.88 43.86 11.88
C GLU A 538 21.79 42.88 11.47
N ILE A 539 21.55 42.73 10.16
CA ILE A 539 20.66 41.71 9.60
C ILE A 539 21.14 40.32 10.00
N GLY A 540 22.43 40.01 9.80
CA GLY A 540 23.01 38.72 10.17
C GLY A 540 22.91 38.43 11.66
N ARG A 541 23.22 39.40 12.53
CA ARG A 541 23.07 39.24 13.98
C ARG A 541 21.61 39.03 14.40
N THR A 542 20.68 39.72 13.78
CA THR A 542 19.24 39.60 14.07
C THR A 542 18.71 38.23 13.65
N LEU A 543 19.09 37.75 12.46
CA LEU A 543 18.73 36.41 11.99
C LEU A 543 19.31 35.34 12.89
N ALA A 544 20.60 35.40 13.23
CA ALA A 544 21.24 34.41 14.08
C ALA A 544 20.56 34.31 15.45
N LYS A 545 20.29 35.45 16.10
CA LYS A 545 19.60 35.48 17.40
C LYS A 545 18.14 35.02 17.31
N GLY A 546 17.43 35.44 16.27
CA GLY A 546 16.03 35.04 16.05
C GLY A 546 15.91 33.53 15.82
N LEU A 547 16.78 32.95 14.98
CA LEU A 547 16.82 31.52 14.74
C LEU A 547 17.20 30.75 16.00
N GLN A 548 18.18 31.23 16.76
CA GLN A 548 18.60 30.61 18.02
C GLN A 548 17.40 30.52 18.98
N PHE A 549 16.66 31.63 19.15
CA PHE A 549 15.47 31.68 19.99
C PHE A 549 14.35 30.74 19.52
N LEU A 550 14.12 30.61 18.21
CA LEU A 550 13.05 29.76 17.65
C LEU A 550 13.38 28.26 17.70
N ILE A 551 14.68 27.90 17.71
CA ILE A 551 15.14 26.51 17.70
C ILE A 551 15.46 26.00 19.11
N GLU A 552 15.60 26.89 20.10
CA GLU A 552 15.96 26.51 21.47
C GLU A 552 14.95 25.53 22.11
N GLY A 553 15.49 24.41 22.62
CA GLY A 553 14.77 23.40 23.38
C GLY A 553 14.91 23.59 24.90
N PRO A 554 14.13 22.86 25.71
CA PRO A 554 14.31 22.86 27.15
C PRO A 554 15.66 22.22 27.53
N GLY A 555 16.62 23.02 27.99
CA GLY A 555 17.93 22.57 28.45
C GLY A 555 19.07 23.07 27.57
N GLU A 556 19.86 22.14 27.00
CA GLU A 556 20.99 22.47 26.12
C GLU A 556 20.52 22.92 24.73
N PRO A 557 21.27 23.81 24.04
CA PRO A 557 20.92 24.26 22.71
C PRO A 557 20.96 23.10 21.70
N PHE A 558 19.99 23.03 20.80
CA PHE A 558 20.04 22.06 19.69
C PHE A 558 21.01 22.49 18.59
N VAL A 559 21.18 23.81 18.39
CA VAL A 559 22.06 24.39 17.39
C VAL A 559 22.88 25.55 17.97
N GLU A 560 24.06 25.77 17.40
CA GLU A 560 24.83 27.01 17.54
C GLU A 560 24.81 27.76 16.22
N ILE A 561 24.48 29.06 16.25
CA ILE A 561 24.35 29.88 15.04
C ILE A 561 25.34 31.03 15.06
N SER A 562 26.07 31.18 13.96
CA SER A 562 26.98 32.30 13.73
C SER A 562 26.67 32.99 12.41
N SER A 563 26.90 34.31 12.36
CA SER A 563 26.66 35.14 11.18
C SER A 563 27.93 35.88 10.77
N GLY A 564 28.19 35.97 9.48
CA GLY A 564 29.23 36.79 8.87
C GLY A 564 28.68 37.61 7.70
N VAL A 565 29.49 38.57 7.23
CA VAL A 565 29.18 39.35 6.02
C VAL A 565 30.25 39.04 4.98
N LEU A 566 29.80 38.67 3.78
CA LEU A 566 30.63 38.52 2.60
C LEU A 566 30.42 39.76 1.72
N ARG A 567 31.51 40.26 1.13
CA ARG A 567 31.50 41.44 0.26
C ARG A 567 32.07 41.02 -1.10
N ASP A 568 31.23 41.07 -2.13
CA ASP A 568 31.66 40.82 -3.51
C ASP A 568 32.20 42.12 -4.14
N ASP A 569 33.46 42.09 -4.56
CA ASP A 569 34.12 43.18 -5.27
C ASP A 569 34.22 42.82 -6.77
N PRO A 570 33.78 43.65 -7.75
CA PRO A 570 33.43 45.08 -7.66
C PRO A 570 31.93 45.35 -7.99
N GLY A 571 31.00 44.69 -7.28
CA GLY A 571 29.55 44.80 -7.53
C GLY A 571 28.74 45.51 -6.44
N GLY A 572 29.30 45.69 -5.24
CA GLY A 572 28.64 46.38 -4.12
C GLY A 572 27.48 45.60 -3.48
N SER A 573 27.27 44.33 -3.84
CA SER A 573 26.33 43.44 -3.17
C SER A 573 26.94 42.91 -1.88
N GLU A 574 26.34 43.27 -0.74
CA GLU A 574 26.63 42.63 0.55
C GLU A 574 25.77 41.37 0.68
N SER A 575 26.39 40.24 1.05
CA SER A 575 25.67 39.03 1.41
C SER A 575 25.91 38.66 2.88
N VAL A 576 24.88 38.11 3.51
CA VAL A 576 24.95 37.58 4.87
C VAL A 576 25.16 36.08 4.78
N ALA A 577 26.22 35.61 5.43
CA ALA A 577 26.49 34.20 5.60
C ALA A 577 26.03 33.76 6.99
N LEU A 578 25.18 32.73 7.06
CA LEU A 578 24.81 32.06 8.30
C LEU A 578 25.43 30.67 8.32
N ARG A 579 26.07 30.33 9.44
CA ARG A 579 26.55 28.98 9.73
C ARG A 579 25.81 28.45 10.95
N ILE A 580 25.10 27.34 10.76
CA ILE A 580 24.29 26.67 11.77
C ILE A 580 24.91 25.30 12.05
N ILE A 581 25.30 25.08 13.29
CA ILE A 581 25.99 23.86 13.74
C ILE A 581 25.06 23.08 14.65
N PRO A 582 24.59 21.89 14.25
CA PRO A 582 23.82 21.01 15.12
C PRO A 582 24.71 20.46 16.26
N VAL A 583 24.44 20.85 17.50
CA VAL A 583 25.29 20.49 18.66
C VAL A 583 24.59 19.54 19.64
N GLY A 584 23.26 19.50 19.66
CA GLY A 584 22.51 18.84 20.73
C GLY A 584 21.22 18.15 20.29
N GLY A 585 20.71 17.29 21.18
CA GLY A 585 19.40 16.66 21.07
C GLY A 585 19.15 15.91 19.75
N PRO A 586 17.96 16.06 19.12
CA PRO A 586 17.55 15.29 17.95
C PRO A 586 18.29 15.68 16.65
N LEU A 587 19.06 16.77 16.66
CA LEU A 587 19.85 17.23 15.52
C LEU A 587 21.31 16.81 15.60
N ARG A 588 21.72 16.20 16.72
CA ARG A 588 23.11 15.83 16.97
C ARG A 588 23.64 14.88 15.89
N GLY A 589 24.79 15.22 15.32
CA GLY A 589 25.47 14.41 14.31
C GLY A 589 25.05 14.70 12.87
N LEU A 590 24.01 15.54 12.67
CA LEU A 590 23.68 16.08 11.35
C LEU A 590 24.75 17.10 10.90
N PRO A 591 25.02 17.21 9.58
CA PRO A 591 25.97 18.19 9.06
C PRO A 591 25.60 19.66 9.33
N ASP A 592 26.62 20.51 9.40
CA ASP A 592 26.48 21.96 9.41
C ASP A 592 25.69 22.45 8.18
N ILE A 593 24.83 23.46 8.40
CA ILE A 593 24.17 24.20 7.34
C ILE A 593 24.92 25.51 7.11
N TYR A 594 25.23 25.79 5.85
CA TYR A 594 25.76 27.07 5.39
C TYR A 594 24.72 27.71 4.49
N MET A 595 24.27 28.92 4.83
CA MET A 595 23.36 29.70 4.01
C MET A 595 23.97 31.04 3.67
N GLU A 596 23.85 31.43 2.42
CA GLU A 596 24.23 32.75 1.95
C GLU A 596 22.97 33.45 1.43
N MET A 597 22.78 34.70 1.85
CA MET A 597 21.65 35.52 1.42
C MET A 597 22.18 36.85 0.91
N SER A 598 21.93 37.14 -0.36
CA SER A 598 22.23 38.45 -0.94
C SER A 598 21.24 39.48 -0.42
N ILE A 599 21.75 40.60 0.09
CA ILE A 599 20.92 41.73 0.50
C ILE A 599 20.77 42.66 -0.70
N THR A 600 19.63 42.59 -1.36
CA THR A 600 19.24 43.57 -2.37
C THR A 600 18.70 44.81 -1.64
N ARG A 601 19.45 45.91 -1.70
CA ARG A 601 19.07 47.20 -1.08
C ARG A 601 18.06 47.98 -1.91
#